data_AF-A0A2T6SVZ3-F1
#
_entry.id   AF-A0A2T6SVZ3-F1
#
_cell.length_a   1.000
_cell.length_b   1.000
_cell.length_c   1.000
_cell.angle_alpha   90.00
_cell.angle_beta   90.00
_cell.angle_gamma   90.00
#
_symmetry.space_group_name_H-M   'P 1'
#
loop_
_entity.id
_entity.type
_entity.pdbx_description
1 polymer ?
#
loop_
_entity_poly.entity_id
_entity_poly.type
_entity_poly.pdbx_seq_one_letter_code
_entity_poly.pdbx_strand_id
1 'polypeptide(L)'
;MNINKVFYHSSTNMNEVPDNSVDLIITSPPYFNIKDYTKNGTQDLQHSAQHVEDLGALEKYEDYLLGLLKVWLECHRALKPNGKLCINAPLMPMLKKVLNTHYNRHIFDLHADIQHSILHDLNNTLENKPKMFLLDVYIWKRANPTKRLMFGSYPYPRNFYAQNTIEFIGVFVKDGKPKQPTEEQKEQSQLTQEEWVEFTKQIWEIPIPNKNDIAFGKHAALSNLLYEHRSRIIPLYQRINNSYSKDKTIKICDNNLKLLYKDHQVCVNIDGKEMKLKYSENEDDFRKYIIGGWFEEYIYFELLDLLDKQVIYDLRLNMRLSVESMTDAQRNERPIYAELDMAFSDGKNLYIIEHKSGGLKDKGVLATLSTNAQIFGGANAKCILILSDDHLGQNIQEKIKILNIKFIFKDFKENIENYVNDFRH
;
A
#
# COMPACT_ATOMS: atom_id res chain seq x y z
N MET A 1 14.20 19.67 -18.87
CA MET A 1 15.06 18.89 -17.95
C MET A 1 14.15 17.85 -17.30
N ASN A 2 14.52 16.57 -17.25
CA ASN A 2 13.69 15.59 -16.53
C ASN A 2 13.80 15.91 -15.03
N ILE A 3 12.73 16.43 -14.43
CA ILE A 3 12.73 17.04 -13.08
C ILE A 3 12.83 15.96 -11.99
N ASN A 4 12.34 14.75 -12.26
CA ASN A 4 12.29 13.65 -11.30
C ASN A 4 13.43 12.67 -11.56
N LYS A 5 14.31 12.48 -10.56
CA LYS A 5 15.44 11.54 -10.59
C LYS A 5 15.50 10.73 -9.30
N VAL A 6 15.94 9.48 -9.41
CA VAL A 6 16.21 8.59 -8.28
C VAL A 6 17.68 8.16 -8.37
N PHE A 7 18.40 8.29 -7.26
CA PHE A 7 19.79 7.89 -7.15
C PHE A 7 19.89 6.72 -6.17
N TYR A 8 20.38 5.57 -6.63
CA TYR A 8 20.62 4.40 -5.80
C TYR A 8 22.01 4.51 -5.14
N HIS A 9 22.18 5.54 -4.31
CA HIS A 9 23.42 5.85 -3.60
C HIS A 9 23.16 6.08 -2.11
N SER A 10 24.24 6.12 -1.32
CA SER A 10 24.15 6.42 0.10
C SER A 10 23.81 7.89 0.33
N SER A 11 22.82 8.15 1.19
CA SER A 11 22.49 9.52 1.64
C SER A 11 23.56 10.14 2.54
N THR A 12 24.57 9.39 2.97
CA THR A 12 25.73 9.95 3.69
C THR A 12 26.68 10.73 2.77
N ASN A 13 26.49 10.64 1.46
CA ASN A 13 27.23 11.38 0.45
C ASN A 13 26.34 11.66 -0.77
N MET A 14 25.86 12.89 -0.91
CA MET A 14 24.93 13.31 -1.97
C MET A 14 25.61 14.13 -3.08
N ASN A 15 26.81 13.74 -3.53
CA ASN A 15 27.62 14.47 -4.51
C ASN A 15 26.92 14.79 -5.85
N GLU A 16 25.94 13.98 -6.21
CA GLU A 16 25.05 14.14 -7.37
C GLU A 16 24.07 15.32 -7.24
N VAL A 17 23.87 15.83 -6.01
CA VAL A 17 23.06 17.01 -5.72
C VAL A 17 24.01 18.20 -5.44
N PRO A 18 23.99 19.25 -6.27
CA PRO A 18 24.84 20.42 -6.04
C PRO A 18 24.51 21.16 -4.75
N ASP A 19 25.49 21.86 -4.19
CA ASP A 19 25.32 22.77 -3.07
C ASP A 19 24.22 23.81 -3.35
N ASN A 20 23.43 24.15 -2.33
CA ASN A 20 22.40 25.20 -2.41
C ASN A 20 21.48 25.06 -3.63
N SER A 21 21.08 23.84 -3.98
CA SER A 21 20.21 23.56 -5.13
C SER A 21 18.78 23.18 -4.76
N VAL A 22 18.54 22.78 -3.50
CA VAL A 22 17.25 22.26 -3.03
C VAL A 22 16.50 23.26 -2.15
N ASP A 23 15.23 23.50 -2.41
CA ASP A 23 14.40 24.43 -1.62
C ASP A 23 13.76 23.75 -0.38
N LEU A 24 13.35 22.49 -0.52
CA LEU A 24 12.63 21.71 0.49
C LEU A 24 13.07 20.24 0.44
N ILE A 25 13.35 19.66 1.62
CA ILE A 25 13.60 18.22 1.80
C ILE A 25 12.51 17.69 2.74
N ILE A 26 11.81 16.64 2.31
CA ILE A 26 10.84 15.90 3.12
C ILE A 26 11.32 14.47 3.21
N THR A 27 11.50 13.94 4.43
CA THR A 27 12.09 12.62 4.61
C THR A 27 11.62 11.93 5.90
N SER A 28 11.90 10.64 5.97
CA SER A 28 11.82 9.80 7.17
C SER A 28 13.10 8.97 7.22
N PRO A 29 13.82 8.92 8.36
CA PRO A 29 15.05 8.13 8.43
C PRO A 29 14.74 6.62 8.34
N PRO A 30 15.69 5.79 7.88
CA PRO A 30 15.60 4.35 8.09
C PRO A 30 15.62 4.10 9.59
N TYR A 31 14.61 3.41 10.12
CA TYR A 31 14.41 3.25 11.54
C TYR A 31 15.36 2.19 12.12
N PHE A 32 16.04 2.56 13.20
CA PHE A 32 17.01 1.71 13.89
C PHE A 32 16.46 0.35 14.29
N ASN A 33 16.97 -0.71 13.66
CA ASN A 33 16.85 -2.10 14.06
C ASN A 33 15.41 -2.59 14.35
N ILE A 34 14.43 -2.08 13.60
CA ILE A 34 13.02 -2.52 13.67
C ILE A 34 12.49 -3.12 12.37
N LYS A 35 13.16 -2.89 11.25
CA LYS A 35 12.83 -3.46 9.94
C LYS A 35 14.09 -3.98 9.28
N ASP A 36 13.93 -5.03 8.48
CA ASP A 36 14.97 -5.51 7.60
C ASP A 36 14.82 -4.80 6.25
N TYR A 37 15.69 -3.81 6.01
CA TYR A 37 15.68 -3.00 4.79
C TYR A 37 16.25 -3.74 3.57
N THR A 38 16.76 -4.96 3.76
CA THR A 38 17.11 -5.85 2.64
C THR A 38 15.88 -6.56 2.07
N LYS A 39 14.76 -6.52 2.80
CA LYS A 39 13.46 -7.11 2.46
C LYS A 39 12.44 -6.06 2.02
N ASN A 40 11.45 -6.54 1.28
CA ASN A 40 10.42 -5.73 0.67
C ASN A 40 9.49 -5.10 1.75
N GLY A 41 8.56 -4.25 1.32
CA GLY A 41 7.65 -3.55 2.23
C GLY A 41 6.81 -4.46 3.15
N THR A 42 6.54 -5.69 2.70
CA THR A 42 5.81 -6.74 3.44
C THR A 42 6.72 -7.63 4.31
N GLN A 43 8.04 -7.43 4.25
CA GLN A 43 9.06 -8.12 5.05
C GLN A 43 9.11 -9.65 4.85
N ASP A 44 8.58 -10.14 3.74
CA ASP A 44 8.48 -11.56 3.40
C ASP A 44 9.43 -12.00 2.28
N LEU A 45 9.92 -11.06 1.45
CA LEU A 45 10.86 -11.34 0.36
C LEU A 45 12.10 -10.47 0.46
N GLN A 46 13.28 -11.09 0.32
CA GLN A 46 14.54 -10.37 0.19
C GLN A 46 14.69 -9.81 -1.23
N HIS A 47 15.01 -8.53 -1.36
CA HIS A 47 15.21 -7.87 -2.67
C HIS A 47 16.60 -7.25 -2.84
N SER A 48 17.43 -7.24 -1.81
CA SER A 48 18.79 -6.69 -1.89
C SER A 48 19.76 -7.40 -0.95
N ALA A 49 21.06 -7.22 -1.22
CA ALA A 49 22.10 -7.66 -0.32
C ALA A 49 22.19 -6.72 0.88
N GLN A 50 22.63 -7.24 2.02
CA GLN A 50 22.90 -6.43 3.21
C GLN A 50 24.19 -5.64 3.03
N HIS A 51 24.17 -4.35 3.36
CA HIS A 51 25.37 -3.53 3.40
C HIS A 51 25.70 -3.15 4.85
N VAL A 52 26.97 -3.26 5.23
CA VAL A 52 27.44 -2.97 6.61
C VAL A 52 27.18 -1.52 7.01
N GLU A 53 27.07 -0.63 6.03
CA GLU A 53 26.83 0.80 6.20
C GLU A 53 25.33 1.16 6.26
N ASP A 54 24.43 0.18 6.15
CA ASP A 54 22.99 0.41 6.22
C ASP A 54 22.61 0.93 7.60
N LEU A 55 22.28 2.22 7.69
CA LEU A 55 22.02 2.89 8.96
C LEU A 55 20.94 2.19 9.80
N GLY A 56 19.89 1.69 9.16
CA GLY A 56 18.80 0.96 9.84
C GLY A 56 19.21 -0.40 10.42
N ALA A 57 20.35 -0.96 10.00
CA ALA A 57 20.86 -2.26 10.41
C ALA A 57 22.03 -2.18 11.40
N LEU A 58 22.44 -0.96 11.81
CA LEU A 58 23.52 -0.77 12.78
C LEU A 58 23.15 -1.38 14.15
N GLU A 59 24.17 -1.89 14.85
CA GLU A 59 23.99 -2.55 16.15
C GLU A 59 23.81 -1.57 17.30
N LYS A 60 24.51 -0.43 17.26
CA LYS A 60 24.53 0.58 18.32
C LYS A 60 23.72 1.80 17.92
N TYR A 61 22.92 2.28 18.86
CA TYR A 61 22.04 3.42 18.63
C TYR A 61 22.83 4.73 18.44
N GLU A 62 23.95 4.88 19.15
CA GLU A 62 24.83 6.03 19.06
C GLU A 62 25.49 6.12 17.67
N ASP A 63 25.96 4.99 17.13
CA ASP A 63 26.53 4.92 15.78
C ASP A 63 25.47 5.25 14.72
N TYR A 64 24.23 4.83 14.94
CA TYR A 64 23.09 5.21 14.11
C TYR A 64 22.81 6.71 14.11
N LEU A 65 22.77 7.35 15.29
CA LEU A 65 22.59 8.81 15.39
C LEU A 65 23.73 9.57 14.72
N LEU A 66 24.98 9.11 14.87
CA LEU A 66 26.15 9.69 14.19
C LEU A 66 26.07 9.50 12.66
N GLY A 67 25.57 8.35 12.19
CA GLY A 67 25.34 8.10 10.79
C GLY A 67 24.27 9.02 10.20
N LEU A 68 23.15 9.21 10.90
CA LEU A 68 22.12 10.17 10.51
C LEU A 68 22.65 11.61 10.48
N LEU A 69 23.49 12.00 11.45
CA LEU A 69 24.10 13.33 11.45
C LEU A 69 24.88 13.62 10.16
N LYS A 70 25.59 12.62 9.60
CA LYS A 70 26.26 12.78 8.29
C LYS A 70 25.26 13.07 7.17
N VAL A 71 24.11 12.40 7.16
CA VAL A 71 23.02 12.64 6.21
C VAL A 71 22.47 14.07 6.37
N TRP A 72 22.25 14.52 7.62
CA TRP A 72 21.74 15.86 7.88
C TRP A 72 22.71 16.97 7.43
N LEU A 73 24.02 16.73 7.53
CA LEU A 73 25.03 17.65 7.01
C LEU A 73 24.98 17.75 5.47
N GLU A 74 24.78 16.62 4.78
CA GLU A 74 24.55 16.62 3.33
C GLU A 74 23.24 17.32 2.94
N CYS A 75 22.16 17.09 3.69
CA CYS A 75 20.92 17.84 3.52
C CYS A 75 21.14 19.35 3.68
N HIS A 76 21.87 19.77 4.71
CA HIS A 76 22.22 21.18 4.90
C HIS A 76 23.04 21.73 3.72
N ARG A 77 24.04 20.99 3.21
CA ARG A 77 24.85 21.40 2.05
C ARG A 77 23.97 21.63 0.82
N ALA A 78 23.10 20.67 0.52
CA ALA A 78 22.20 20.71 -0.63
C ALA A 78 21.12 21.81 -0.53
N LEU A 79 20.62 22.11 0.68
CA LEU A 79 19.59 23.13 0.89
C LEU A 79 20.07 24.53 0.49
N LYS A 80 19.21 25.30 -0.16
CA LYS A 80 19.39 26.75 -0.36
C LYS A 80 19.29 27.50 0.98
N PRO A 81 19.81 28.74 1.06
CA PRO A 81 19.47 29.65 2.15
C PRO A 81 17.96 29.73 2.36
N ASN A 82 17.51 29.69 3.62
CA ASN A 82 16.10 29.56 4.00
C ASN A 82 15.40 28.29 3.49
N GLY A 83 16.13 27.28 3.00
CA GLY A 83 15.57 25.97 2.67
C GLY A 83 15.12 25.22 3.92
N LYS A 84 14.15 24.30 3.78
CA LYS A 84 13.60 23.54 4.91
C LYS A 84 13.89 22.05 4.81
N LEU A 85 14.22 21.44 5.95
CA LEU A 85 14.35 20.00 6.15
C LEU A 85 13.22 19.55 7.09
N CYS A 86 12.29 18.78 6.55
CA CYS A 86 11.17 18.19 7.29
C CYS A 86 11.47 16.71 7.52
N ILE A 87 11.57 16.30 8.79
CA ILE A 87 11.89 14.93 9.18
C ILE A 87 10.72 14.35 9.96
N ASN A 88 10.08 13.34 9.40
CA ASN A 88 9.08 12.53 10.09
C ASN A 88 9.77 11.42 10.89
N ALA A 89 9.52 11.35 12.20
CA ALA A 89 10.11 10.36 13.09
C ALA A 89 9.09 9.85 14.14
N PRO A 90 9.02 8.53 14.37
CA PRO A 90 8.12 7.93 15.35
C PRO A 90 8.77 7.78 16.72
N LEU A 91 7.95 7.56 17.74
CA LEU A 91 8.41 6.96 19.00
C LEU A 91 8.72 5.47 18.79
N MET A 92 9.98 5.09 18.97
CA MET A 92 10.44 3.74 18.66
C MET A 92 10.58 2.86 19.90
N PRO A 93 9.91 1.70 20.00
CA PRO A 93 10.13 0.80 21.13
C PRO A 93 11.50 0.13 21.03
N MET A 94 12.24 0.09 22.13
CA MET A 94 13.46 -0.72 22.24
C MET A 94 13.08 -2.20 22.33
N LEU A 95 13.44 -2.98 21.31
CA LEU A 95 13.18 -4.42 21.29
C LEU A 95 14.16 -5.14 22.22
N LYS A 96 13.64 -5.84 23.24
CA LYS A 96 14.47 -6.58 24.22
C LYS A 96 15.39 -7.63 23.61
N LYS A 97 14.96 -8.25 22.50
CA LYS A 97 15.77 -9.20 21.74
C LYS A 97 17.01 -8.56 21.09
N VAL A 98 16.97 -7.24 20.89
CA VAL A 98 18.03 -6.46 20.26
C VAL A 98 18.89 -5.76 21.32
N LEU A 99 18.25 -5.11 22.29
CA LEU A 99 18.90 -4.32 23.34
C LEU A 99 18.28 -4.66 24.70
N ASN A 100 19.08 -5.26 25.58
CA ASN A 100 18.66 -5.66 26.93
C ASN A 100 19.43 -4.89 28.02
N THR A 101 19.34 -3.56 28.00
CA THR A 101 20.10 -2.70 28.93
C THR A 101 19.51 -2.63 30.34
N HIS A 102 18.22 -2.92 30.51
CA HIS A 102 17.51 -2.91 31.78
C HIS A 102 16.25 -3.76 31.70
N TYR A 103 15.49 -3.94 32.79
CA TYR A 103 14.29 -4.78 32.80
C TYR A 103 13.06 -4.12 32.15
N ASN A 104 12.81 -2.84 32.48
CA ASN A 104 11.60 -2.11 32.06
C ASN A 104 11.54 -1.87 30.55
N ARG A 105 10.33 -1.57 30.05
CA ARG A 105 10.16 -1.12 28.66
C ARG A 105 10.81 0.24 28.46
N HIS A 106 11.41 0.44 27.30
CA HIS A 106 12.06 1.68 26.89
C HIS A 106 11.58 2.06 25.49
N ILE A 107 11.46 3.36 25.28
CA ILE A 107 11.15 3.96 23.98
C ILE A 107 12.32 4.90 23.67
N PHE A 108 12.86 4.78 22.46
CA PHE A 108 13.72 5.79 21.87
C PHE A 108 12.83 6.91 21.34
N ASP A 109 13.01 8.11 21.88
CA ASP A 109 12.44 9.33 21.31
C ASP A 109 13.33 9.79 20.16
N LEU A 110 13.20 9.09 19.03
CA LEU A 110 14.05 9.34 17.86
C LEU A 110 13.92 10.78 17.36
N HIS A 111 12.74 11.38 17.49
CA HIS A 111 12.53 12.79 17.13
C HIS A 111 13.39 13.71 17.99
N ALA A 112 13.34 13.56 19.31
CA ALA A 112 14.14 14.36 20.23
C ALA A 112 15.65 14.16 20.00
N ASP A 113 16.10 12.92 19.79
CA ASP A 113 17.52 12.62 19.55
C ASP A 113 18.02 13.21 18.22
N ILE A 114 17.23 13.11 17.14
CA ILE A 114 17.56 13.73 15.85
C ILE A 114 17.60 15.25 16.01
N GLN A 115 16.57 15.85 16.62
CA GLN A 115 16.51 17.29 16.85
C GLN A 115 17.73 17.75 17.64
N HIS A 116 18.09 17.04 18.70
CA HIS A 116 19.26 17.36 19.50
C HIS A 116 20.55 17.26 18.66
N SER A 117 20.70 16.22 17.84
CA SER A 117 21.86 16.03 16.96
C SER A 117 22.01 17.15 15.90
N ILE A 118 20.90 17.72 15.42
CA ILE A 118 20.90 18.80 14.43
C ILE A 118 21.20 20.14 15.13
N LEU A 119 20.52 20.44 16.23
CA LEU A 119 20.58 21.76 16.88
C LEU A 119 21.81 21.94 17.77
N HIS A 120 22.32 20.87 18.37
CA HIS A 120 23.44 20.94 19.31
C HIS A 120 24.68 20.24 18.74
N ASP A 121 25.85 20.78 19.06
CA ASP A 121 27.12 20.08 18.81
C ASP A 121 27.38 19.14 19.99
N LEU A 122 27.00 17.88 19.81
CA LEU A 122 27.12 16.83 20.84
C LEU A 122 28.57 16.58 21.28
N ASN A 123 29.56 16.93 20.46
CA ASN A 123 30.96 16.56 20.68
C ASN A 123 31.93 17.75 20.77
N ASN A 124 31.47 19.00 20.61
CA ASN A 124 32.34 20.19 20.50
C ASN A 124 33.47 20.02 19.45
N THR A 125 33.29 19.15 18.46
CA THR A 125 34.34 18.75 17.50
C THR A 125 34.23 19.51 16.18
N LEU A 126 33.17 20.27 15.96
CA LEU A 126 32.93 20.99 14.72
C LEU A 126 33.01 22.50 14.98
N GLU A 127 34.23 23.04 15.00
CA GLU A 127 34.49 24.49 15.17
C GLU A 127 33.76 25.40 14.15
N ASN A 128 33.06 24.84 13.16
CA ASN A 128 32.21 25.56 12.20
C ASN A 128 30.97 24.73 11.80
N LYS A 129 30.23 24.15 12.76
CA LYS A 129 29.02 23.39 12.43
C LYS A 129 28.05 24.25 11.60
N PRO A 130 27.56 23.76 10.44
CA PRO A 130 26.57 24.49 9.67
C PRO A 130 25.29 24.70 10.48
N LYS A 131 24.77 25.93 10.49
CA LYS A 131 23.67 26.33 11.37
C LYS A 131 22.32 26.01 10.74
N MET A 132 21.55 25.17 11.42
CA MET A 132 20.12 25.01 11.21
C MET A 132 19.38 25.40 12.47
N PHE A 133 18.14 25.86 12.30
CA PHE A 133 17.26 26.24 13.40
C PHE A 133 15.98 25.43 13.35
N LEU A 134 15.39 25.15 14.51
CA LEU A 134 14.04 24.59 14.56
C LEU A 134 13.05 25.69 14.16
N LEU A 135 12.29 25.43 13.10
CA LEU A 135 11.24 26.32 12.64
C LEU A 135 9.89 25.95 13.26
N ASP A 136 9.53 24.67 13.20
CA ASP A 136 8.25 24.15 13.69
C ASP A 136 8.34 22.67 14.06
N VAL A 137 7.34 22.19 14.81
CA VAL A 137 7.09 20.76 15.04
C VAL A 137 5.61 20.50 14.81
N TYR A 138 5.31 19.54 13.94
CA TYR A 138 3.95 19.04 13.70
C TYR A 138 3.80 17.64 14.30
N ILE A 139 2.59 17.32 14.75
CA ILE A 139 2.22 16.00 15.25
C ILE A 139 1.27 15.37 14.24
N TRP A 140 1.71 14.31 13.58
CA TRP A 140 0.85 13.52 12.72
C TRP A 140 0.13 12.46 13.55
N LYS A 141 -1.18 12.66 13.77
CA LYS A 141 -2.07 11.66 14.37
C LYS A 141 -2.50 10.66 13.30
N ARG A 142 -2.00 9.44 13.42
CA ARG A 142 -2.31 8.33 12.50
C ARG A 142 -3.74 7.85 12.75
N ALA A 143 -4.59 7.94 11.73
CA ALA A 143 -6.01 7.59 11.82
C ALA A 143 -6.25 6.10 12.15
N ASN A 144 -5.36 5.20 11.76
CA ASN A 144 -5.45 3.75 12.02
C ASN A 144 -4.11 3.18 12.49
N PRO A 145 -3.92 2.84 13.77
CA PRO A 145 -2.77 2.05 14.18
C PRO A 145 -2.94 0.62 13.63
N THR A 146 -2.25 0.28 12.54
CA THR A 146 -2.18 -1.07 11.95
C THR A 146 -1.64 -2.15 12.89
N LYS A 147 -1.26 -1.80 14.12
CA LYS A 147 -0.71 -2.74 15.09
C LYS A 147 -1.81 -3.25 16.01
N ARG A 148 -1.91 -4.58 16.10
CA ARG A 148 -2.66 -5.32 17.11
C ARG A 148 -2.48 -4.65 18.49
N LEU A 149 -3.58 -4.48 19.22
CA LEU A 149 -3.61 -3.94 20.58
C LEU A 149 -2.58 -4.66 21.47
N MET A 150 -1.40 -4.05 21.67
CA MET A 150 -0.35 -4.55 22.55
C MET A 150 -0.66 -4.14 23.99
N PHE A 151 -1.77 -4.63 24.54
CA PHE A 151 -2.09 -4.41 25.94
C PHE A 151 -1.55 -5.55 26.80
N GLY A 152 -1.23 -5.21 28.06
CA GLY A 152 -0.97 -6.22 29.09
C GLY A 152 -2.25 -6.99 29.42
N SER A 153 -2.38 -7.44 30.67
CA SER A 153 -3.60 -8.13 31.11
C SER A 153 -4.84 -7.27 30.85
N TYR A 154 -5.78 -7.76 30.04
CA TYR A 154 -7.11 -7.18 29.84
C TYR A 154 -8.14 -8.16 30.42
N PRO A 155 -9.19 -7.71 31.14
CA PRO A 155 -9.60 -6.32 31.38
C PRO A 155 -8.94 -5.64 32.59
N TYR A 156 -7.98 -6.28 33.25
CA TYR A 156 -7.36 -5.78 34.50
C TYR A 156 -5.88 -5.41 34.32
N PRO A 157 -5.57 -4.30 33.62
CA PRO A 157 -4.19 -3.93 33.38
C PRO A 157 -3.55 -3.42 34.67
N ARG A 158 -2.39 -3.99 35.03
CA ARG A 158 -1.54 -3.43 36.10
C ARG A 158 -0.76 -2.19 35.64
N ASN A 159 -0.54 -2.05 34.34
CA ASN A 159 0.13 -0.92 33.69
C ASN A 159 -0.57 -0.61 32.36
N PHE A 160 -0.76 0.68 32.07
CA PHE A 160 -1.26 1.13 30.77
C PHE A 160 -0.09 1.34 29.81
N TYR A 161 -0.25 0.84 28.59
CA TYR A 161 0.66 1.13 27.49
C TYR A 161 -0.02 2.07 26.51
N ALA A 162 0.61 3.21 26.26
CA ALA A 162 0.17 4.10 25.21
C ALA A 162 0.28 3.35 23.86
N GLN A 163 -0.80 3.35 23.11
CA GLN A 163 -0.71 3.01 21.70
C GLN A 163 0.10 4.12 21.03
N ASN A 164 1.12 3.74 20.27
CA ASN A 164 1.82 4.72 19.46
C ASN A 164 0.85 5.10 18.32
N THR A 165 0.17 6.23 18.44
CA THR A 165 -0.80 6.75 17.46
C THR A 165 -0.30 8.01 16.76
N ILE A 166 0.90 8.48 17.11
CA ILE A 166 1.45 9.73 16.62
C ILE A 166 2.85 9.54 16.05
N GLU A 167 3.21 10.38 15.09
CA GLU A 167 4.59 10.62 14.67
C GLU A 167 4.86 12.13 14.71
N PHE A 168 6.13 12.50 14.83
CA PHE A 168 6.55 13.89 14.90
C PHE A 168 7.22 14.30 13.59
N ILE A 169 6.86 15.48 13.09
CA ILE A 169 7.50 16.08 11.93
C ILE A 169 8.26 17.31 12.41
N GLY A 170 9.56 17.16 12.58
CA GLY A 170 10.45 18.28 12.91
C GLY A 170 10.80 19.06 11.65
N VAL A 171 10.59 20.37 11.65
CA VAL A 171 10.90 21.27 10.53
C VAL A 171 12.09 22.14 10.90
N PHE A 172 13.20 21.96 10.20
CA PHE A 172 14.43 22.71 10.39
C PHE A 172 14.68 23.65 9.22
N VAL A 173 15.21 24.84 9.48
CA VAL A 173 15.51 25.85 8.47
C VAL A 173 17.01 26.14 8.42
N LYS A 174 17.56 26.17 7.20
CA LYS A 174 18.93 26.64 6.93
C LYS A 174 18.97 28.16 6.96
N ASP A 175 19.99 28.72 7.62
CA ASP A 175 20.16 30.16 7.73
C ASP A 175 20.27 30.87 6.37
N GLY A 176 19.88 32.15 6.35
CA GLY A 176 19.99 33.05 5.20
C GLY A 176 18.65 33.48 4.60
N LYS A 177 18.71 34.32 3.57
CA LYS A 177 17.52 34.98 3.00
C LYS A 177 16.77 34.07 2.02
N PRO A 178 15.42 34.07 2.03
CA PRO A 178 14.63 33.39 1.01
C PRO A 178 14.87 33.98 -0.38
N LYS A 179 14.86 33.12 -1.39
CA LYS A 179 14.72 33.56 -2.78
C LYS A 179 13.28 34.04 -3.00
N GLN A 180 13.13 35.20 -3.62
CA GLN A 180 11.80 35.71 -3.97
C GLN A 180 11.20 34.86 -5.10
N PRO A 181 9.97 34.35 -4.93
CA PRO A 181 9.28 33.62 -6.00
C PRO A 181 8.87 34.58 -7.12
N THR A 182 8.83 34.05 -8.34
CA THR A 182 8.23 34.76 -9.49
C THR A 182 6.72 34.90 -9.30
N GLU A 183 6.09 35.84 -10.01
CA GLU A 183 4.63 36.01 -9.95
C GLU A 183 3.89 34.73 -10.38
N GLU A 184 4.35 34.05 -11.44
CA GLU A 184 3.80 32.76 -11.86
C GLU A 184 3.88 31.69 -10.75
N GLN A 185 5.01 31.60 -10.04
CA GLN A 185 5.15 30.66 -8.92
C GLN A 185 4.21 31.01 -7.76
N LYS A 186 3.98 32.30 -7.48
CA LYS A 186 3.03 32.74 -6.45
C LYS A 186 1.61 32.33 -6.83
N GLU A 187 1.21 32.57 -8.07
CA GLU A 187 -0.11 32.18 -8.58
C GLU A 187 -0.32 30.66 -8.53
N GLN A 188 0.66 29.87 -8.99
CA GLN A 188 0.58 28.40 -8.98
C GLN A 188 0.63 27.77 -7.58
N SER A 189 1.15 28.49 -6.59
CA SER A 189 1.24 28.04 -5.19
C SER A 189 0.16 28.67 -4.30
N GLN A 190 -0.85 29.29 -4.89
CA GLN A 190 -1.93 29.93 -4.13
C GLN A 190 -2.70 28.88 -3.31
N LEU A 191 -2.94 29.22 -2.04
CA LEU A 191 -3.80 28.47 -1.14
C LEU A 191 -5.11 29.23 -0.93
N THR A 192 -6.20 28.50 -0.79
CA THR A 192 -7.45 29.03 -0.23
C THR A 192 -7.25 29.39 1.23
N GLN A 193 -8.12 30.24 1.78
CA GLN A 193 -8.06 30.61 3.19
C GLN A 193 -8.29 29.37 4.09
N GLU A 194 -9.17 28.47 3.66
CA GLU A 194 -9.47 27.22 4.33
C GLU A 194 -8.24 26.30 4.38
N GLU A 195 -7.55 26.09 3.26
CA GLU A 195 -6.31 25.32 3.20
C GLU A 195 -5.22 25.94 4.08
N TRP A 196 -5.06 27.27 4.05
CA TRP A 196 -4.07 27.96 4.87
C TRP A 196 -4.31 27.73 6.37
N VAL A 197 -5.56 27.89 6.83
CA VAL A 197 -5.93 27.66 8.23
C VAL A 197 -5.77 26.19 8.62
N GLU A 198 -6.06 25.25 7.71
CA GLU A 198 -5.89 23.83 7.97
C GLU A 198 -4.41 23.43 8.07
N PHE A 199 -3.59 23.82 7.08
CA PHE A 199 -2.19 23.40 6.98
C PHE A 199 -1.31 24.00 8.08
N THR A 200 -1.71 25.14 8.65
CA THR A 200 -0.97 25.79 9.75
C THR A 200 -1.29 25.23 11.14
N LYS A 201 -2.21 24.25 11.25
CA LYS A 201 -2.44 23.53 12.52
C LYS A 201 -1.24 22.65 12.85
N GLN A 202 -0.87 22.59 14.13
CA GLN A 202 0.23 21.73 14.59
C GLN A 202 -0.13 20.25 14.65
N ILE A 203 -1.42 19.89 14.73
CA ILE A 203 -1.87 18.50 14.76
C ILE A 203 -2.53 18.18 13.43
N TRP A 204 -1.95 17.22 12.71
CA TRP A 204 -2.42 16.78 11.41
C TRP A 204 -3.08 15.41 11.53
N GLU A 205 -4.29 15.29 11.00
CA GLU A 205 -5.00 14.03 10.85
C GLU A 205 -4.98 13.58 9.40
N ILE A 206 -3.78 13.24 8.91
CA ILE A 206 -3.61 12.73 7.55
C ILE A 206 -3.91 11.22 7.58
N PRO A 207 -4.89 10.71 6.82
CA PRO A 207 -5.11 9.29 6.73
C PRO A 207 -3.89 8.62 6.10
N ILE A 208 -3.50 7.45 6.61
CA ILE A 208 -2.54 6.60 5.90
C ILE A 208 -3.20 6.26 4.56
N PRO A 209 -2.50 6.43 3.41
CA PRO A 209 -3.02 6.03 2.12
C PRO A 209 -3.62 4.63 2.22
N ASN A 210 -4.89 4.51 1.92
CA ASN A 210 -5.61 3.25 1.85
C ASN A 210 -5.88 2.93 0.38
N LYS A 211 -6.49 1.78 0.09
CA LYS A 211 -6.81 1.35 -1.28
C LYS A 211 -7.50 2.38 -2.19
N ASN A 212 -8.18 3.38 -1.62
CA ASN A 212 -8.84 4.43 -2.37
C ASN A 212 -7.89 5.56 -2.81
N ASP A 213 -6.63 5.55 -2.35
CA ASP A 213 -5.61 6.57 -2.60
C ASP A 213 -4.58 6.10 -3.63
N ILE A 214 -4.23 6.97 -4.58
CA ILE A 214 -3.19 6.70 -5.60
C ILE A 214 -1.83 6.41 -4.95
N ALA A 215 -1.56 6.99 -3.77
CA ALA A 215 -0.35 6.77 -3.00
C ALA A 215 -0.27 5.36 -2.40
N PHE A 216 -1.40 4.65 -2.20
CA PHE A 216 -1.41 3.24 -1.82
C PHE A 216 -1.07 2.34 -3.01
N GLY A 217 -1.59 2.70 -4.18
CA GLY A 217 -1.33 1.99 -5.42
C GLY A 217 -2.20 2.54 -6.54
N LYS A 218 -1.55 2.89 -7.65
CA LYS A 218 -2.21 3.39 -8.86
C LYS A 218 -3.33 2.47 -9.40
N HIS A 219 -3.18 1.15 -9.26
CA HIS A 219 -4.20 0.17 -9.62
C HIS A 219 -5.34 0.10 -8.61
N ALA A 220 -5.05 0.19 -7.30
CA ALA A 220 -6.09 0.19 -6.26
C ALA A 220 -7.08 1.33 -6.42
N ALA A 221 -6.56 2.55 -6.64
CA ALA A 221 -7.39 3.71 -6.89
C ALA A 221 -8.20 3.58 -8.20
N LEU A 222 -7.65 2.94 -9.24
CA LEU A 222 -8.38 2.68 -10.48
C LEU A 222 -9.49 1.64 -10.26
N SER A 223 -9.20 0.53 -9.59
CA SER A 223 -10.20 -0.51 -9.25
C SER A 223 -11.38 0.07 -8.48
N ASN A 224 -11.13 0.96 -7.50
CA ASN A 224 -12.20 1.64 -6.79
C ASN A 224 -13.02 2.58 -7.70
N LEU A 225 -12.37 3.39 -8.53
CA LEU A 225 -13.05 4.26 -9.49
C LEU A 225 -13.93 3.44 -10.47
N LEU A 226 -13.43 2.30 -10.94
CA LEU A 226 -14.17 1.40 -11.82
C LEU A 226 -15.36 0.77 -11.09
N TYR A 227 -15.21 0.39 -9.81
CA TYR A 227 -16.31 -0.12 -9.00
C TYR A 227 -17.41 0.94 -8.78
N GLU A 228 -17.05 2.17 -8.43
CA GLU A 228 -18.00 3.29 -8.23
C GLU A 228 -18.86 3.54 -9.49
N HIS A 229 -18.27 3.36 -10.67
CA HIS A 229 -18.92 3.62 -11.96
C HIS A 229 -19.25 2.35 -12.76
N ARG A 230 -19.26 1.17 -12.11
CA ARG A 230 -19.37 -0.15 -12.77
C ARG A 230 -20.58 -0.29 -13.68
N SER A 231 -21.71 0.31 -13.33
CA SER A 231 -22.94 0.29 -14.14
C SER A 231 -22.76 0.94 -15.52
N ARG A 232 -21.83 1.90 -15.66
CA ARG A 232 -21.47 2.55 -16.94
C ARG A 232 -20.37 1.79 -17.69
N ILE A 233 -19.50 1.08 -16.97
CA ILE A 233 -18.33 0.41 -17.54
C ILE A 233 -18.66 -0.99 -18.07
N ILE A 234 -19.41 -1.79 -17.31
CA ILE A 234 -19.75 -3.18 -17.67
C ILE A 234 -20.44 -3.30 -19.04
N PRO A 235 -21.42 -2.43 -19.41
CA PRO A 235 -22.02 -2.47 -20.75
C PRO A 235 -21.03 -2.22 -21.89
N LEU A 236 -19.88 -1.60 -21.60
CA LEU A 236 -18.85 -1.27 -22.58
C LEU A 236 -17.88 -2.43 -22.85
N TYR A 237 -17.92 -3.53 -22.10
CA TYR A 237 -16.95 -4.64 -22.25
C TYR A 237 -16.86 -5.19 -23.68
N GLN A 238 -17.99 -5.38 -24.37
CA GLN A 238 -17.98 -5.82 -25.76
C GLN A 238 -17.37 -4.77 -26.70
N ARG A 239 -17.65 -3.48 -26.49
CA ARG A 239 -17.06 -2.38 -27.27
C ARG A 239 -15.56 -2.27 -27.03
N ILE A 240 -15.12 -2.42 -25.79
CA ILE A 240 -13.69 -2.44 -25.41
C ILE A 240 -12.99 -3.60 -26.11
N ASN A 241 -13.57 -4.81 -26.04
CA ASN A 241 -13.04 -5.99 -26.70
C ASN A 241 -12.92 -5.81 -28.21
N ASN A 242 -13.96 -5.26 -28.84
CA ASN A 242 -13.99 -5.02 -30.28
C ASN A 242 -13.01 -3.91 -30.71
N SER A 243 -12.83 -2.86 -29.90
CA SER A 243 -11.83 -1.81 -30.14
C SER A 243 -10.44 -2.42 -30.14
N TYR A 244 -10.09 -3.12 -29.06
CA TYR A 244 -8.77 -3.68 -28.86
C TYR A 244 -8.41 -4.75 -29.91
N SER A 245 -9.38 -5.54 -30.36
CA SER A 245 -9.14 -6.56 -31.39
C SER A 245 -8.81 -5.98 -32.77
N LYS A 246 -9.08 -4.70 -33.05
CA LYS A 246 -8.80 -4.07 -34.36
C LYS A 246 -7.37 -3.61 -34.51
N ASP A 247 -6.86 -2.87 -33.52
CA ASP A 247 -5.57 -2.19 -33.62
C ASP A 247 -4.80 -2.18 -32.28
N LYS A 248 -5.17 -3.07 -31.35
CA LYS A 248 -4.60 -3.10 -29.99
C LYS A 248 -4.78 -1.79 -29.21
N THR A 249 -5.76 -0.95 -29.60
CA THR A 249 -6.09 0.27 -28.85
C THR A 249 -7.48 0.20 -28.23
N ILE A 250 -7.66 0.90 -27.12
CA ILE A 250 -8.99 1.17 -26.55
C ILE A 250 -9.24 2.65 -26.69
N LYS A 251 -10.32 3.03 -27.37
CA LYS A 251 -10.77 4.42 -27.43
C LYS A 251 -12.27 4.47 -27.20
N ILE A 252 -12.65 4.68 -25.95
CA ILE A 252 -14.03 4.91 -25.56
C ILE A 252 -14.17 6.34 -25.05
N CYS A 253 -15.13 7.06 -25.59
CA CYS A 253 -15.53 8.39 -25.14
C CYS A 253 -17.06 8.41 -25.15
N ASP A 254 -17.68 8.42 -23.98
CA ASP A 254 -19.13 8.30 -23.83
C ASP A 254 -19.55 8.88 -22.48
N ASN A 255 -20.57 9.75 -22.43
CA ASN A 255 -21.16 10.28 -21.19
C ASN A 255 -20.15 10.63 -20.07
N ASN A 256 -19.22 11.58 -20.28
CA ASN A 256 -18.16 11.95 -19.31
C ASN A 256 -17.21 10.81 -18.86
N LEU A 257 -17.21 9.69 -19.58
CA LEU A 257 -16.24 8.60 -19.44
C LEU A 257 -15.32 8.59 -20.66
N LYS A 258 -14.02 8.57 -20.39
CA LYS A 258 -12.95 8.46 -21.37
C LYS A 258 -12.02 7.33 -20.95
N LEU A 259 -11.93 6.30 -21.79
CA LEU A 259 -10.98 5.20 -21.63
C LEU A 259 -10.10 5.18 -22.87
N LEU A 260 -8.82 5.48 -22.68
CA LEU A 260 -7.80 5.43 -23.71
C LEU A 260 -6.74 4.41 -23.32
N TYR A 261 -6.40 3.53 -24.25
CA TYR A 261 -5.24 2.65 -24.20
C TYR A 261 -4.51 2.69 -25.54
N LYS A 262 -3.22 3.00 -25.52
CA LYS A 262 -2.32 2.91 -26.67
C LYS A 262 -0.87 2.81 -26.20
N ASP A 263 -0.10 1.89 -26.77
CA ASP A 263 1.35 1.73 -26.51
C ASP A 263 1.68 1.70 -25.00
N HIS A 264 0.95 0.86 -24.25
CA HIS A 264 1.03 0.74 -22.79
C HIS A 264 0.61 1.96 -21.96
N GLN A 265 0.22 3.06 -22.60
CA GLN A 265 -0.29 4.24 -21.92
C GLN A 265 -1.80 4.13 -21.75
N VAL A 266 -2.23 4.28 -20.51
CA VAL A 266 -3.64 4.28 -20.12
C VAL A 266 -4.02 5.67 -19.65
N CYS A 267 -5.16 6.17 -20.13
CA CYS A 267 -5.85 7.30 -19.55
C CYS A 267 -7.30 6.92 -19.29
N VAL A 268 -7.68 6.96 -18.02
CA VAL A 268 -9.06 6.80 -17.56
C VAL A 268 -9.51 8.14 -17.01
N ASN A 269 -10.60 8.69 -17.52
CA ASN A 269 -11.26 9.85 -16.92
C ASN A 269 -12.74 9.52 -16.79
N ILE A 270 -13.25 9.58 -15.56
CA ILE A 270 -14.67 9.41 -15.29
C ILE A 270 -15.11 10.58 -14.43
N ASP A 271 -16.04 11.38 -14.95
CA ASP A 271 -16.63 12.55 -14.27
C ASP A 271 -15.57 13.54 -13.76
N GLY A 272 -14.49 13.73 -14.52
CA GLY A 272 -13.41 14.66 -14.20
C GLY A 272 -12.25 14.07 -13.39
N LYS A 273 -12.42 12.86 -12.82
CA LYS A 273 -11.34 12.15 -12.12
C LYS A 273 -10.42 11.49 -13.16
N GLU A 274 -9.32 12.15 -13.52
CA GLU A 274 -8.34 11.63 -14.48
C GLU A 274 -7.25 10.79 -13.79
N MET A 275 -6.98 9.60 -14.35
CA MET A 275 -5.89 8.72 -13.98
C MET A 275 -5.05 8.36 -15.21
N LYS A 276 -3.73 8.57 -15.11
CA LYS A 276 -2.76 8.20 -16.14
C LYS A 276 -1.80 7.14 -15.62
N LEU A 277 -1.73 6.02 -16.33
CA LEU A 277 -0.99 4.83 -15.93
C LEU A 277 -0.13 4.33 -17.09
N LYS A 278 0.92 3.58 -16.76
CA LYS A 278 1.74 2.86 -17.72
C LYS A 278 1.77 1.39 -17.29
N TYR A 279 1.29 0.49 -18.15
CA TYR A 279 1.30 -0.95 -17.89
C TYR A 279 2.61 -1.57 -18.40
N SER A 280 3.32 -2.31 -17.55
CA SER A 280 4.71 -2.71 -17.81
C SER A 280 4.92 -4.09 -18.46
N GLU A 281 3.90 -4.96 -18.54
CA GLU A 281 4.17 -6.40 -18.71
C GLU A 281 3.56 -7.07 -19.96
N ASN A 282 2.45 -6.58 -20.52
CA ASN A 282 1.86 -7.09 -21.77
C ASN A 282 0.82 -6.10 -22.34
N GLU A 283 0.61 -6.06 -23.65
CA GLU A 283 -0.47 -5.24 -24.23
C GLU A 283 -1.86 -5.73 -23.78
N ASP A 284 -2.04 -7.05 -23.63
CA ASP A 284 -3.32 -7.66 -23.27
C ASP A 284 -3.70 -7.42 -21.79
N ASP A 285 -2.77 -6.91 -20.98
CA ASP A 285 -2.90 -6.79 -19.53
C ASP A 285 -3.98 -5.77 -19.13
N PHE A 286 -3.94 -4.58 -19.73
CA PHE A 286 -4.94 -3.56 -19.44
C PHE A 286 -6.35 -3.95 -19.94
N ARG A 287 -6.45 -4.62 -21.09
CA ARG A 287 -7.74 -5.12 -21.59
C ARG A 287 -8.35 -6.12 -20.61
N LYS A 288 -7.58 -7.13 -20.18
CA LYS A 288 -8.06 -8.14 -19.22
C LYS A 288 -8.46 -7.52 -17.90
N TYR A 289 -7.67 -6.56 -17.43
CA TYR A 289 -7.96 -5.80 -16.24
C TYR A 289 -9.28 -5.02 -16.35
N ILE A 290 -9.48 -4.21 -17.40
CA ILE A 290 -10.66 -3.34 -17.52
C ILE A 290 -11.99 -4.12 -17.72
N ILE A 291 -11.94 -5.35 -18.25
CA ILE A 291 -13.13 -6.19 -18.48
C ILE A 291 -13.41 -7.21 -17.36
N GLY A 292 -12.61 -7.24 -16.30
CA GLY A 292 -12.67 -8.30 -15.31
C GLY A 292 -11.82 -8.02 -14.09
N GLY A 293 -10.50 -7.98 -14.30
CA GLY A 293 -9.52 -8.00 -13.21
C GLY A 293 -9.63 -6.86 -12.20
N TRP A 294 -10.15 -5.69 -12.59
CA TRP A 294 -10.39 -4.59 -11.64
C TRP A 294 -11.33 -4.99 -10.50
N PHE A 295 -12.28 -5.90 -10.75
CA PHE A 295 -13.25 -6.29 -9.74
C PHE A 295 -12.65 -7.28 -8.73
N GLU A 296 -11.87 -8.24 -9.21
CA GLU A 296 -11.08 -9.14 -8.36
C GLU A 296 -10.14 -8.34 -7.46
N GLU A 297 -9.45 -7.35 -8.04
CA GLU A 297 -8.52 -6.49 -7.32
C GLU A 297 -9.24 -5.58 -6.31
N TYR A 298 -10.40 -5.01 -6.68
CA TYR A 298 -11.25 -4.26 -5.76
C TYR A 298 -11.64 -5.10 -4.53
N ILE A 299 -12.11 -6.34 -4.74
CA ILE A 299 -12.46 -7.25 -3.65
C ILE A 299 -11.22 -7.62 -2.83
N TYR A 300 -10.08 -7.87 -3.46
CA TYR A 300 -8.83 -8.16 -2.74
C TYR A 300 -8.51 -7.06 -1.73
N PHE A 301 -8.63 -5.81 -2.15
CA PHE A 301 -8.43 -4.66 -1.27
C PHE A 301 -9.54 -4.49 -0.22
N GLU A 302 -10.77 -4.94 -0.46
CA GLU A 302 -11.79 -5.09 0.61
C GLU A 302 -11.36 -6.07 1.69
N LEU A 303 -10.70 -7.16 1.31
CA LEU A 303 -10.33 -8.24 2.23
C LEU A 303 -8.99 -8.04 2.96
N LEU A 304 -8.15 -7.10 2.55
CA LEU A 304 -6.93 -6.76 3.28
C LEU A 304 -7.19 -6.37 4.75
N ASP A 305 -8.31 -5.69 5.04
CA ASP A 305 -8.69 -5.36 6.42
C ASP A 305 -8.93 -6.63 7.27
N LEU A 306 -9.48 -7.70 6.67
CA LEU A 306 -9.68 -8.98 7.34
C LEU A 306 -8.35 -9.71 7.56
N LEU A 307 -7.40 -9.57 6.63
CA LEU A 307 -6.05 -10.10 6.76
C LEU A 307 -5.31 -9.40 7.91
N ASP A 308 -5.38 -8.06 7.96
CA ASP A 308 -4.77 -7.24 9.02
C ASP A 308 -5.34 -7.57 10.41
N LYS A 309 -6.66 -7.85 10.49
CA LYS A 309 -7.34 -8.29 11.71
C LYS A 309 -7.10 -9.76 12.06
N GLN A 310 -6.42 -10.54 11.21
CA GLN A 310 -6.23 -11.99 11.35
C GLN A 310 -7.57 -12.76 11.41
N VAL A 311 -8.58 -12.25 10.70
CA VAL A 311 -9.83 -12.97 10.43
C VAL A 311 -9.60 -14.01 9.32
N ILE A 312 -8.76 -13.68 8.35
CA ILE A 312 -8.32 -14.57 7.28
C ILE A 312 -6.79 -14.58 7.20
N TYR A 313 -6.23 -15.56 6.50
CA TYR A 313 -4.81 -15.77 6.25
C TYR A 313 -4.60 -16.11 4.77
N ASP A 314 -3.36 -16.01 4.29
CA ASP A 314 -2.94 -16.48 2.96
C ASP A 314 -3.78 -15.96 1.76
N LEU A 315 -4.27 -14.72 1.84
CA LEU A 315 -5.07 -14.11 0.78
C LEU A 315 -4.24 -13.94 -0.51
N ARG A 316 -4.67 -14.59 -1.59
CA ARG A 316 -4.01 -14.59 -2.90
C ARG A 316 -4.99 -14.31 -4.03
N LEU A 317 -4.56 -13.48 -4.98
CA LEU A 317 -5.20 -13.30 -6.30
C LEU A 317 -4.53 -14.21 -7.34
N ASN A 318 -5.30 -14.65 -8.34
CA ASN A 318 -4.82 -15.40 -9.50
C ASN A 318 -3.94 -16.59 -9.11
N MET A 319 -4.40 -17.37 -8.11
CA MET A 319 -3.63 -18.50 -7.59
C MET A 319 -3.63 -19.64 -8.61
N ARG A 320 -2.44 -20.02 -9.07
CA ARG A 320 -2.24 -21.10 -10.04
C ARG A 320 -1.83 -22.37 -9.32
N LEU A 321 -2.63 -23.42 -9.47
CA LEU A 321 -2.41 -24.71 -8.82
C LEU A 321 -2.32 -25.83 -9.85
N SER A 322 -1.48 -26.81 -9.54
CA SER A 322 -1.42 -28.07 -10.28
C SER A 322 -1.38 -29.25 -9.31
N VAL A 323 -2.19 -30.27 -9.55
CA VAL A 323 -2.18 -31.52 -8.78
C VAL A 323 -2.06 -32.70 -9.75
N GLU A 324 -1.32 -33.73 -9.36
CA GLU A 324 -1.19 -34.96 -10.14
C GLU A 324 -2.52 -35.74 -10.16
N SER A 325 -2.87 -36.31 -11.31
CA SER A 325 -4.07 -37.14 -11.44
C SER A 325 -3.92 -38.40 -10.57
N MET A 326 -4.79 -38.57 -9.57
CA MET A 326 -4.76 -39.71 -8.63
C MET A 326 -5.46 -40.98 -9.17
N THR A 327 -5.85 -41.00 -10.45
CA THR A 327 -6.50 -42.17 -11.08
C THR A 327 -5.47 -43.07 -11.78
N ASP A 328 -5.04 -44.11 -11.05
CA ASP A 328 -4.35 -45.34 -11.45
C ASP A 328 -3.12 -45.30 -12.38
N ALA A 329 -2.11 -46.06 -11.97
CA ALA A 329 -0.73 -46.13 -12.48
C ALA A 329 -0.52 -46.62 -13.93
N GLN A 330 -1.43 -46.39 -14.88
CA GLN A 330 -1.28 -46.88 -16.26
C GLN A 330 -1.68 -45.95 -17.41
N ARG A 331 -1.92 -44.64 -17.21
CA ARG A 331 -2.06 -43.70 -18.34
C ARG A 331 -1.38 -42.36 -18.08
N ASN A 332 -0.64 -41.88 -19.09
CA ASN A 332 -0.08 -40.52 -19.19
C ASN A 332 -1.19 -39.46 -19.14
N GLU A 333 -1.76 -39.18 -17.97
CA GLU A 333 -2.65 -38.04 -17.80
C GLU A 333 -1.87 -36.79 -17.43
N ARG A 334 -2.20 -35.67 -18.06
CA ARG A 334 -1.61 -34.36 -17.77
C ARG A 334 -2.05 -33.91 -16.38
N PRO A 335 -1.20 -33.19 -15.63
CA PRO A 335 -1.58 -32.65 -14.33
C PRO A 335 -2.83 -31.77 -14.44
N ILE A 336 -3.71 -31.85 -13.45
CA ILE A 336 -4.89 -30.99 -13.38
C ILE A 336 -4.41 -29.60 -13.00
N TYR A 337 -4.64 -28.64 -13.88
CA TYR A 337 -4.26 -27.25 -13.69
C TYR A 337 -5.49 -26.38 -13.53
N ALA A 338 -5.47 -25.48 -12.55
CA ALA A 338 -6.49 -24.45 -12.39
C ALA A 338 -5.86 -23.11 -12.00
N GLU A 339 -6.42 -22.04 -12.55
CA GLU A 339 -6.22 -20.67 -12.09
C GLU A 339 -7.47 -20.27 -11.32
N LEU A 340 -7.29 -19.87 -10.06
CA LEU A 340 -8.36 -19.44 -9.16
C LEU A 340 -8.31 -17.92 -9.07
N ASP A 341 -9.45 -17.24 -9.27
CA ASP A 341 -9.52 -15.77 -9.19
C ASP A 341 -8.98 -15.27 -7.84
N MET A 342 -9.43 -15.90 -6.74
CA MET A 342 -8.91 -15.60 -5.40
C MET A 342 -9.07 -16.78 -4.44
N ALA A 343 -8.15 -16.91 -3.51
CA ALA A 343 -8.26 -17.86 -2.41
C ALA A 343 -7.68 -17.29 -1.11
N PHE A 344 -8.19 -17.77 0.03
CA PHE A 344 -7.65 -17.47 1.35
C PHE A 344 -7.95 -18.63 2.32
N SER A 345 -7.28 -18.67 3.47
CA SER A 345 -7.55 -19.64 4.54
C SER A 345 -8.04 -18.94 5.82
N ASP A 346 -8.73 -19.66 6.70
CA ASP A 346 -8.96 -19.21 8.09
C ASP A 346 -8.12 -19.99 9.12
N GLY A 347 -7.17 -20.81 8.62
CA GLY A 347 -6.39 -21.78 9.39
C GLY A 347 -6.98 -23.19 9.45
N LYS A 348 -8.26 -23.39 9.07
CA LYS A 348 -8.97 -24.69 9.06
C LYS A 348 -9.61 -24.99 7.72
N ASN A 349 -10.24 -24.00 7.11
CA ASN A 349 -10.96 -24.07 5.84
C ASN A 349 -10.20 -23.31 4.75
N LEU A 350 -10.28 -23.83 3.52
CA LEU A 350 -9.84 -23.13 2.32
C LEU A 350 -11.05 -22.47 1.67
N TYR A 351 -10.99 -21.17 1.43
CA TYR A 351 -12.03 -20.43 0.72
C TYR A 351 -11.54 -20.14 -0.69
N ILE A 352 -12.33 -20.53 -1.69
CA ILE A 352 -12.10 -20.22 -3.09
C ILE A 352 -13.21 -19.29 -3.55
N ILE A 353 -12.81 -18.15 -4.11
CA ILE A 353 -13.73 -17.13 -4.58
C ILE A 353 -13.65 -17.07 -6.11
N GLU A 354 -14.82 -17.13 -6.74
CA GLU A 354 -15.00 -16.80 -8.16
C GLU A 354 -15.63 -15.40 -8.27
N HIS A 355 -15.06 -14.56 -9.12
CA HIS A 355 -15.54 -13.21 -9.38
C HIS A 355 -16.19 -13.12 -10.76
N LYS A 356 -17.31 -12.42 -10.85
CA LYS A 356 -17.80 -11.92 -12.14
C LYS A 356 -18.22 -10.47 -12.03
N SER A 357 -17.48 -9.63 -12.75
CA SER A 357 -17.78 -8.21 -12.87
C SER A 357 -18.90 -7.93 -13.86
N GLY A 358 -19.22 -8.86 -14.77
CA GLY A 358 -20.41 -8.81 -15.64
C GLY A 358 -21.41 -9.91 -15.30
N GLY A 359 -22.57 -9.89 -15.95
CA GLY A 359 -23.62 -10.88 -15.69
C GLY A 359 -23.16 -12.33 -15.89
N LEU A 360 -23.44 -13.19 -14.91
CA LEU A 360 -23.15 -14.62 -14.97
C LEU A 360 -24.13 -15.31 -15.91
N LYS A 361 -23.69 -15.64 -17.13
CA LYS A 361 -24.52 -16.31 -18.16
C LYS A 361 -24.33 -17.82 -18.21
N ASP A 362 -23.15 -18.30 -17.84
CA ASP A 362 -22.78 -19.71 -17.95
C ASP A 362 -22.83 -20.40 -16.57
N LYS A 363 -23.64 -21.46 -16.46
CA LYS A 363 -23.72 -22.29 -15.25
C LYS A 363 -22.46 -23.14 -15.04
N GLY A 364 -21.68 -23.38 -16.10
CA GLY A 364 -20.44 -24.16 -16.07
C GLY A 364 -19.45 -23.59 -15.05
N VAL A 365 -19.39 -22.27 -14.91
CA VAL A 365 -18.56 -21.57 -13.92
C VAL A 365 -18.80 -22.08 -12.49
N LEU A 366 -20.06 -22.30 -12.10
CA LEU A 366 -20.39 -22.79 -10.75
C LEU A 366 -19.92 -24.23 -10.53
N ALA A 367 -20.03 -25.05 -11.58
CA ALA A 367 -19.54 -26.43 -11.53
C ALA A 367 -18.02 -26.44 -11.42
N THR A 368 -17.33 -25.64 -12.24
CA THR A 368 -15.87 -25.49 -12.19
C THR A 368 -15.38 -25.00 -10.83
N LEU A 369 -16.03 -23.99 -10.25
CA LEU A 369 -15.70 -23.52 -8.90
C LEU A 369 -15.83 -24.64 -7.86
N SER A 370 -16.96 -25.35 -7.87
CA SER A 370 -17.19 -26.46 -6.94
C SER A 370 -16.19 -27.61 -7.14
N THR A 371 -15.86 -27.94 -8.38
CA THR A 371 -14.87 -28.98 -8.72
C THR A 371 -13.48 -28.57 -8.27
N ASN A 372 -13.04 -27.33 -8.55
CA ASN A 372 -11.74 -26.83 -8.13
C ASN A 372 -11.63 -26.81 -6.60
N ALA A 373 -12.67 -26.36 -5.89
CA ALA A 373 -12.71 -26.41 -4.43
C ALA A 373 -12.54 -27.82 -3.90
N GLN A 374 -13.23 -28.80 -4.47
CA GLN A 374 -13.09 -30.18 -4.06
C GLN A 374 -11.70 -30.75 -4.34
N ILE A 375 -11.10 -30.43 -5.50
CA ILE A 375 -9.76 -30.90 -5.88
C ILE A 375 -8.68 -30.32 -4.96
N PHE A 376 -8.71 -29.02 -4.69
CA PHE A 376 -7.60 -28.34 -3.99
C PHE A 376 -7.80 -28.19 -2.48
N GLY A 377 -9.05 -28.17 -1.99
CA GLY A 377 -9.35 -27.99 -0.57
C GLY A 377 -10.10 -29.16 0.09
N GLY A 378 -10.52 -30.16 -0.69
CA GLY A 378 -11.23 -31.33 -0.18
C GLY A 378 -12.52 -30.96 0.58
N ALA A 379 -12.80 -31.68 1.67
CA ALA A 379 -14.00 -31.48 2.47
C ALA A 379 -14.08 -30.12 3.21
N ASN A 380 -12.94 -29.47 3.43
CA ASN A 380 -12.86 -28.17 4.12
C ASN A 380 -12.87 -26.99 3.14
N ALA A 381 -13.04 -27.24 1.84
CA ALA A 381 -13.17 -26.18 0.86
C ALA A 381 -14.55 -25.51 0.94
N LYS A 382 -14.55 -24.19 0.89
CA LYS A 382 -15.75 -23.35 0.83
C LYS A 382 -15.73 -22.53 -0.45
N CYS A 383 -16.85 -22.54 -1.18
CA CYS A 383 -16.99 -21.80 -2.43
C CYS A 383 -17.73 -20.48 -2.18
N ILE A 384 -17.16 -19.38 -2.66
CA ILE A 384 -17.80 -18.07 -2.64
C ILE A 384 -17.93 -17.59 -4.09
N LEU A 385 -19.12 -17.13 -4.48
CA LEU A 385 -19.36 -16.44 -5.73
C LEU A 385 -19.63 -14.97 -5.44
N ILE A 386 -18.81 -14.10 -6.04
CA ILE A 386 -18.96 -12.65 -5.92
C ILE A 386 -19.35 -12.05 -7.27
N LEU A 387 -20.48 -11.34 -7.29
CA LEU A 387 -20.97 -10.60 -8.46
C LEU A 387 -20.96 -9.09 -8.21
N SER A 388 -20.80 -8.30 -9.26
CA SER A 388 -20.86 -6.83 -9.21
C SER A 388 -22.29 -6.25 -9.13
N ASP A 389 -23.29 -7.09 -9.41
CA ASP A 389 -24.73 -6.83 -9.35
C ASP A 389 -25.49 -8.02 -8.72
N ASP A 390 -26.77 -7.82 -8.42
CA ASP A 390 -27.64 -8.83 -7.80
C ASP A 390 -28.45 -9.65 -8.82
N HIS A 391 -28.20 -9.47 -10.11
CA HIS A 391 -29.03 -10.03 -11.18
C HIS A 391 -28.68 -11.49 -11.49
N LEU A 392 -29.29 -12.39 -10.73
CA LEU A 392 -29.20 -13.84 -10.93
C LEU A 392 -30.50 -14.41 -11.49
N GLY A 393 -30.41 -15.10 -12.63
CA GLY A 393 -31.51 -15.92 -13.13
C GLY A 393 -31.85 -17.06 -12.16
N GLN A 394 -33.13 -17.40 -12.02
CA GLN A 394 -33.63 -18.47 -11.11
C GLN A 394 -32.85 -19.78 -11.23
N ASN A 395 -32.57 -20.16 -12.47
CA ASN A 395 -31.77 -21.29 -12.88
C ASN A 395 -30.35 -21.36 -12.29
N ILE A 396 -29.73 -20.21 -12.02
CA ILE A 396 -28.40 -20.08 -11.42
C ILE A 396 -28.52 -20.09 -9.90
N GLN A 397 -29.52 -19.41 -9.34
CA GLN A 397 -29.81 -19.42 -7.90
C GLN A 397 -30.05 -20.84 -7.38
N GLU A 398 -30.81 -21.66 -8.12
CA GLU A 398 -31.02 -23.08 -7.79
C GLU A 398 -29.69 -23.86 -7.78
N LYS A 399 -28.82 -23.60 -8.75
CA LYS A 399 -27.53 -24.29 -8.85
C LYS A 399 -26.57 -23.88 -7.72
N ILE A 400 -26.56 -22.60 -7.33
CA ILE A 400 -25.80 -22.09 -6.18
C ILE A 400 -26.21 -22.84 -4.90
N LYS A 401 -27.53 -23.03 -4.68
CA LYS A 401 -28.04 -23.78 -3.52
C LYS A 401 -27.61 -25.24 -3.56
N ILE A 402 -27.73 -25.90 -4.71
CA ILE A 402 -27.36 -27.31 -4.89
C ILE A 402 -25.87 -27.54 -4.61
N LEU A 403 -25.01 -26.62 -5.03
CA LEU A 403 -23.55 -26.71 -4.87
C LEU A 403 -23.05 -26.10 -3.55
N ASN A 404 -23.96 -25.64 -2.67
CA ASN A 404 -23.63 -24.98 -1.41
C ASN A 404 -22.62 -23.82 -1.55
N ILE A 405 -22.79 -23.00 -2.59
CA ILE A 405 -21.93 -21.84 -2.86
C ILE A 405 -22.49 -20.63 -2.12
N LYS A 406 -21.63 -19.91 -1.38
CA LYS A 406 -22.01 -18.63 -0.75
C LYS A 406 -22.03 -17.53 -1.82
N PHE A 407 -23.20 -16.93 -2.02
CA PHE A 407 -23.35 -15.81 -2.95
C PHE A 407 -23.26 -14.45 -2.23
N ILE A 408 -22.49 -13.51 -2.78
CA ILE A 408 -22.28 -12.16 -2.25
C ILE A 408 -22.26 -11.14 -3.41
N PHE A 409 -22.93 -10.00 -3.26
CA PHE A 409 -22.95 -8.94 -4.29
C PHE A 409 -22.79 -7.51 -3.74
N LYS A 410 -22.78 -7.37 -2.42
CA LYS A 410 -22.59 -6.10 -1.70
C LYS A 410 -22.05 -6.37 -0.31
N ASP A 411 -21.63 -5.31 0.37
CA ASP A 411 -21.13 -5.36 1.74
C ASP A 411 -20.10 -6.49 1.90
N PHE A 412 -19.16 -6.56 0.94
CA PHE A 412 -18.34 -7.75 0.67
C PHE A 412 -17.56 -8.19 1.90
N LYS A 413 -16.89 -7.23 2.54
CA LYS A 413 -16.11 -7.47 3.75
C LYS A 413 -16.94 -8.07 4.88
N GLU A 414 -18.07 -7.45 5.19
CA GLU A 414 -18.95 -7.89 6.29
C GLU A 414 -19.55 -9.27 6.01
N ASN A 415 -20.03 -9.51 4.78
CA ASN A 415 -20.60 -10.80 4.42
C ASN A 415 -19.57 -11.93 4.42
N ILE A 416 -18.33 -11.65 4.02
CA ILE A 416 -17.24 -12.63 4.06
C ILE A 416 -16.80 -12.89 5.51
N GLU A 417 -16.63 -11.84 6.31
CA GLU A 417 -16.29 -11.98 7.74
C GLU A 417 -17.34 -12.81 8.49
N ASN A 418 -18.64 -12.53 8.29
CA ASN A 418 -19.72 -13.31 8.88
C ASN A 418 -19.68 -14.77 8.43
N TYR A 419 -19.50 -15.01 7.13
CA TYR A 419 -19.43 -16.36 6.59
C TYR A 419 -18.23 -17.16 7.13
N VAL A 420 -17.06 -16.52 7.29
CA VAL A 420 -15.89 -17.17 7.91
C VAL A 420 -16.16 -17.50 9.37
N ASN A 421 -16.78 -16.58 10.12
CA ASN A 421 -17.08 -16.78 11.53
C ASN A 421 -18.08 -17.94 11.76
N ASP A 422 -19.01 -18.18 10.83
CA ASP A 422 -19.95 -19.31 10.90
C ASP A 422 -19.25 -20.69 10.94
N PHE A 423 -18.01 -20.80 10.43
CA PHE A 423 -17.24 -22.06 10.39
C PHE A 423 -16.04 -22.12 11.33
N ARG A 424 -15.81 -21.06 12.11
CA ARG A 424 -14.72 -20.98 13.10
C ARG A 424 -15.00 -21.79 14.37
N HIS A 425 -16.24 -22.22 14.59
CA HIS A 425 -16.66 -23.00 15.76
C HIS A 425 -16.48 -24.52 15.57
#